data_AF-A0A6A1UTA5-F1
#
_entry.id   AF-A0A6A1UTA5-F1
#
_cell.length_a   1.000
_cell.length_b   1.000
_cell.length_c   1.000
_cell.angle_alpha   90.00
_cell.angle_beta   90.00
_cell.angle_gamma   90.00
#
_symmetry.space_group_name_H-M   'P 1'
#
loop_
_entity.id
_entity.type
_entity.pdbx_description
1 polymer ?
#
loop_
_entity_poly.entity_id
_entity_poly.type
_entity_poly.pdbx_seq_one_letter_code
_entity_poly.pdbx_strand_id
1 'polypeptide(L)'
;MRRAYISGFTGSTGTAVVTKDKAAPWTDGRYFLQAEKQLSSSWILMRAGNLGVPTTIEWLNEILAPGGRVGIDPDAALWTDGRYFLQAEKQLSSSWILINLGVPTTIEWHFGSWW
;
A
#
# COMPACT_ATOMS: atom_id res chain seq x y z
N MET A 1 8.84 -0.83 11.98
CA MET A 1 8.36 -1.37 10.68
C MET A 1 6.85 -1.22 10.57
N ARG A 2 6.34 -0.27 9.77
CA ARG A 2 4.90 0.07 9.71
C ARG A 2 4.04 -1.02 9.03
N ARG A 3 4.49 -1.60 7.91
CA ARG A 3 3.80 -2.71 7.22
C ARG A 3 3.56 -3.91 8.14
N ALA A 4 4.60 -4.35 8.84
CA ALA A 4 4.51 -5.47 9.77
C ALA A 4 3.51 -5.19 10.89
N TYR A 5 3.47 -3.94 11.38
CA TYR A 5 2.52 -3.52 12.41
C TYR A 5 1.06 -3.63 11.94
N ILE A 6 0.74 -3.16 10.73
CA ILE A 6 -0.65 -3.17 10.23
C ILE A 6 -1.11 -4.53 9.70
N SER A 7 -0.20 -5.35 9.17
CA SER A 7 -0.54 -6.58 8.42
C SER A 7 -0.14 -7.88 9.12
N GLY A 8 0.75 -7.82 10.12
CA GLY A 8 1.40 -9.00 10.70
C GLY A 8 2.51 -9.60 9.80
N PHE A 9 2.65 -9.16 8.55
CA PHE A 9 3.65 -9.69 7.62
C PHE A 9 5.05 -9.10 7.88
N THR A 10 5.99 -9.97 8.26
CA THR A 10 7.35 -9.61 8.68
C THR A 10 8.42 -9.83 7.61
N GLY A 11 8.06 -10.15 6.37
CA GLY A 11 9.04 -10.26 5.27
C GLY A 11 9.82 -8.96 5.10
N SER A 12 11.01 -8.99 4.49
CA SER A 12 11.83 -7.78 4.37
C SER A 12 11.30 -6.83 3.28
N THR A 13 10.79 -7.38 2.17
CA THR A 13 10.30 -6.64 1.01
C THR A 13 8.79 -6.71 0.87
N GLY A 14 8.21 -5.58 0.45
CA GLY A 14 6.82 -5.53 0.03
C GLY A 14 6.14 -4.19 0.29
N THR A 15 5.09 -3.93 -0.47
CA THR A 15 4.29 -2.70 -0.40
C THR A 15 2.88 -3.07 0.02
N ALA A 16 2.39 -2.51 1.12
CA ALA A 16 0.99 -2.65 1.51
C ALA A 16 0.17 -1.46 1.00
N VAL A 17 -0.95 -1.75 0.37
CA VAL A 17 -1.96 -0.77 -0.02
C VAL A 17 -3.22 -1.07 0.78
N VAL A 18 -3.76 -0.04 1.43
CA VAL A 18 -4.99 -0.15 2.23
C VAL A 18 -5.96 0.92 1.72
N THR A 19 -7.17 0.49 1.39
CA THR A 19 -8.29 1.36 1.05
C THR A 19 -9.37 1.23 2.12
N LYS A 20 -10.49 1.94 1.93
CA LYS A 20 -11.64 1.85 2.85
C LYS A 20 -12.15 0.42 3.00
N ASP A 21 -12.12 -0.36 1.91
CA ASP A 21 -12.81 -1.66 1.83
C ASP A 21 -11.85 -2.84 1.59
N LYS A 22 -10.59 -2.60 1.21
CA LYS A 22 -9.64 -3.65 0.83
C LYS A 22 -8.24 -3.39 1.39
N ALA A 23 -7.53 -4.46 1.71
CA ALA A 23 -6.13 -4.40 2.12
C ALA A 23 -5.32 -5.45 1.34
N ALA A 24 -4.24 -5.03 0.67
CA ALA A 24 -3.46 -5.88 -0.21
C ALA A 24 -1.96 -5.60 -0.06
N PRO A 25 -1.13 -6.59 0.30
CA PRO A 25 0.32 -6.49 0.27
C PRO A 25 0.89 -7.14 -0.99
N TRP A 26 1.77 -6.42 -1.68
CA TRP A 26 2.64 -6.95 -2.73
C TRP A 26 3.95 -7.39 -2.11
N THR A 27 4.38 -8.62 -2.37
CA THR A 27 5.73 -9.08 -2.05
C THR A 27 6.24 -9.95 -3.19
N ASP A 28 7.53 -10.27 -3.20
CA ASP A 28 8.15 -11.12 -4.21
C ASP A 28 8.18 -12.61 -3.80
N GLY A 29 8.58 -13.47 -4.74
CA GLY A 29 8.53 -14.93 -4.60
C GLY A 29 9.23 -15.50 -3.37
N ARG A 30 10.20 -14.80 -2.79
CA ARG A 30 10.90 -15.24 -1.56
C ARG A 30 9.98 -15.31 -0.35
N TYR A 31 8.90 -14.53 -0.35
CA TYR A 31 8.06 -14.33 0.83
C TYR A 31 6.62 -14.81 0.66
N PHE A 32 6.26 -15.41 -0.48
CA PHE A 32 4.90 -15.90 -0.76
C PHE A 32 4.35 -16.80 0.36
N LEU A 33 5.06 -17.88 0.70
CA LEU A 33 4.63 -18.82 1.73
C LEU A 33 4.62 -18.20 3.13
N GLN A 34 5.51 -17.24 3.38
CA GLN A 34 5.55 -16.52 4.65
C GLN A 34 4.33 -15.61 4.78
N ALA A 35 4.02 -14.85 3.73
CA ALA A 35 2.89 -13.95 3.69
C ALA A 35 1.56 -14.69 3.86
N GLU A 36 1.38 -15.84 3.20
CA GLU A 36 0.18 -16.68 3.37
C GLU A 36 -0.04 -17.16 4.81
N LYS A 37 1.04 -17.40 5.55
CA LYS A 37 0.97 -17.85 6.95
C LYS A 37 0.75 -16.72 7.95
N GLN A 38 1.23 -15.52 7.63
CA GLN A 38 1.25 -14.39 8.56
C GLN A 38 0.07 -13.43 8.39
N LEU A 39 -0.47 -13.32 7.17
CA LEU A 39 -1.58 -12.42 6.88
C LEU A 39 -2.90 -13.01 7.39
N SER A 40 -3.75 -12.16 7.97
CA SER A 40 -5.14 -12.53 8.27
C SER A 40 -5.97 -12.62 6.98
N SER A 41 -7.13 -13.29 7.05
CA SER A 41 -8.05 -13.46 5.93
C SER A 41 -8.60 -12.17 5.31
N SER A 42 -8.48 -11.04 6.03
CA SER A 42 -8.84 -9.71 5.54
C SER A 42 -7.86 -9.14 4.52
N TRP A 43 -6.67 -9.74 4.36
CA TRP A 43 -5.64 -9.29 3.42
C TRP A 43 -5.66 -10.13 2.14
N ILE A 44 -5.55 -9.44 1.00
CA ILE A 44 -5.45 -10.04 -0.32
C ILE A 44 -3.99 -10.07 -0.72
N LEU A 45 -3.33 -11.23 -0.57
CA LEU A 45 -1.92 -11.37 -0.93
C LEU A 45 -1.71 -11.21 -2.45
N MET A 46 -0.95 -10.18 -2.83
CA MET A 46 -0.56 -9.93 -4.21
C MET A 46 0.84 -10.48 -4.46
N ARG A 47 0.92 -11.53 -5.28
CA ARG A 47 2.19 -12.20 -5.62
C ARG A 47 2.91 -11.46 -6.74
N ALA A 48 3.71 -10.45 -6.40
CA ALA A 48 4.33 -9.58 -7.38
C ALA A 48 5.23 -10.37 -8.35
N GLY A 49 5.13 -10.05 -9.64
CA GLY A 49 5.86 -10.71 -10.71
C GLY A 49 5.17 -11.97 -11.27
N ASN A 50 4.10 -12.46 -10.65
CA ASN A 50 3.29 -13.51 -11.25
C ASN A 50 2.43 -12.95 -12.40
N LEU A 51 2.24 -13.76 -13.44
CA LEU A 51 1.38 -13.41 -14.57
C LEU A 51 -0.06 -13.12 -14.10
N GLY A 52 -0.62 -12.00 -14.55
CA GLY A 52 -1.99 -11.59 -14.22
C GLY A 52 -2.16 -10.93 -12.85
N VAL A 53 -1.09 -10.75 -12.07
CA VAL A 53 -1.14 -9.94 -10.85
C VAL A 53 -0.89 -8.47 -11.23
N PRO A 54 -1.85 -7.55 -10.98
CA PRO A 54 -1.67 -6.15 -11.31
C PRO A 54 -0.59 -5.53 -10.43
N THR A 55 0.07 -4.49 -10.93
CA THR A 55 0.86 -3.57 -10.12
C THR A 55 -0.05 -2.84 -9.12
N THR A 56 0.56 -2.24 -8.10
CA THR A 56 -0.17 -1.41 -7.13
C THR A 56 -0.93 -0.27 -7.79
N ILE A 57 -0.38 0.35 -8.85
CA ILE A 57 -0.99 1.46 -9.58
C ILE A 57 -2.17 0.97 -10.42
N GLU A 58 -2.01 -0.14 -11.15
CA GLU A 58 -3.10 -0.76 -11.94
C GLU A 58 -4.26 -1.16 -11.03
N TRP A 59 -3.98 -1.86 -9.93
CA TRP A 59 -5.01 -2.27 -8.99
C TRP A 59 -5.76 -1.09 -8.39
N LEU A 60 -5.04 -0.02 -8.05
CA LEU A 60 -5.65 1.18 -7.52
C LEU A 60 -6.52 1.91 -8.56
N ASN A 61 -6.10 1.96 -9.84
CA ASN A 61 -6.91 2.51 -10.95
C ASN A 61 -8.23 1.73 -11.12
N GLU A 62 -8.22 0.42 -10.86
CA GLU A 62 -9.41 -0.43 -10.98
C GLU A 62 -10.40 -0.23 -9.82
N ILE A 63 -9.92 0.03 -8.60
CA ILE A 63 -10.78 0.04 -7.41
C ILE A 63 -11.16 1.42 -6.91
N LEU A 64 -10.44 2.48 -7.32
CA LEU A 64 -10.73 3.83 -6.86
C LEU A 64 -11.68 4.53 -7.81
N ALA A 65 -12.70 5.16 -7.24
CA ALA A 65 -13.60 6.03 -7.97
C ALA A 65 -12.87 7.31 -8.42
N PRO A 66 -13.32 7.94 -9.52
CA PRO A 66 -12.85 9.27 -9.89
C PRO A 66 -13.00 10.28 -8.74
N GLY A 67 -11.99 11.14 -8.60
CA GLY A 67 -11.80 12.04 -7.45
C GLY A 67 -11.15 11.39 -6.23
N GLY A 68 -10.76 10.11 -6.30
CA GLY A 68 -10.09 9.40 -5.20
C GLY A 68 -8.80 10.07 -4.74
N ARG A 69 -8.47 9.90 -3.45
CA ARG A 69 -7.22 10.42 -2.86
C ARG A 69 -6.35 9.28 -2.42
N VAL A 70 -5.08 9.28 -2.83
CA VAL A 70 -4.10 8.27 -2.43
C VAL A 70 -3.03 8.95 -1.60
N GLY A 71 -2.88 8.50 -0.35
CA GLY A 71 -1.80 8.92 0.53
C GLY A 71 -0.63 7.95 0.44
N ILE A 72 0.59 8.46 0.43
CA ILE A 72 1.81 7.66 0.48
C ILE A 72 2.65 8.11 1.68
N ASP A 73 3.16 7.14 2.44
CA ASP A 73 4.17 7.38 3.49
C ASP A 73 5.49 7.80 2.82
N PRO A 74 6.00 9.01 3.08
CA PRO A 74 7.23 9.50 2.46
C PRO A 74 8.42 8.61 2.75
N ASP A 75 8.52 8.03 3.96
CA ASP A 75 9.63 7.13 4.30
C ASP A 75 9.57 5.87 3.45
N ALA A 76 8.37 5.35 3.19
CA ALA A 76 8.18 4.18 2.31
C ALA A 76 8.57 4.49 0.86
N ALA A 77 8.33 5.71 0.41
CA ALA A 77 8.68 6.15 -0.93
C ALA A 77 10.19 6.42 -1.13
N LEU A 78 10.90 6.82 -0.07
CA LEU A 78 12.36 6.99 -0.12
C LEU A 78 13.09 5.68 -0.46
N TRP A 79 12.58 4.53 -0.01
CA TRP A 79 13.10 3.20 -0.39
C TRP A 79 12.82 2.82 -1.86
N THR A 80 11.96 3.58 -2.55
CA THR A 80 11.64 3.41 -3.98
C THR A 80 12.31 4.46 -4.88
N ASP A 81 13.32 5.18 -4.35
CA ASP A 81 14.08 6.22 -5.08
C ASP A 81 13.18 7.37 -5.61
N GLY A 82 12.00 7.59 -4.99
CA GLY A 82 11.00 8.56 -5.48
C GLY A 82 10.38 8.22 -6.84
N ARG A 83 10.85 7.18 -7.53
CA ARG A 83 10.39 6.77 -8.87
C ARG A 83 8.97 6.28 -8.85
N TYR A 84 8.52 5.73 -7.72
CA TYR A 84 7.12 5.31 -7.57
C TYR A 84 6.15 6.48 -7.72
N PHE A 85 6.49 7.67 -7.18
CA PHE A 85 5.67 8.87 -7.36
C PHE A 85 5.63 9.32 -8.82
N LEU A 86 6.79 9.35 -9.49
CA LEU A 86 6.87 9.75 -10.90
C LEU A 86 6.18 8.74 -11.82
N GLN A 87 6.27 7.45 -11.50
CA GLN A 87 5.62 6.39 -12.25
C GLN A 87 4.12 6.41 -12.04
N ALA A 88 3.67 6.60 -10.79
CA ALA A 88 2.28 6.86 -10.48
C ALA A 88 1.84 8.08 -11.30
N GLU A 89 2.36 9.28 -11.06
CA GLU A 89 1.96 10.50 -11.78
C GLU A 89 1.84 10.32 -13.31
N LYS A 90 2.74 9.57 -13.95
CA LYS A 90 2.66 9.23 -15.39
C LYS A 90 1.57 8.23 -15.78
N GLN A 91 1.28 7.25 -14.92
CA GLN A 91 0.34 6.14 -15.17
C GLN A 91 -1.04 6.38 -14.57
N LEU A 92 -1.18 7.37 -13.69
CA LEU A 92 -2.43 7.75 -13.06
C LEU A 92 -3.31 8.46 -14.12
N SER A 93 -4.54 7.97 -14.33
CA SER A 93 -5.55 8.76 -15.04
C SER A 93 -5.82 10.06 -14.29
N SER A 94 -6.36 11.11 -14.93
CA SER A 94 -6.72 12.40 -14.31
C SER A 94 -7.76 12.32 -13.17
N SER A 95 -8.08 11.12 -12.72
CA SER A 95 -9.21 10.76 -11.86
C SER A 95 -8.85 10.73 -10.37
N TRP A 96 -7.68 11.17 -9.93
CA TRP A 96 -7.28 11.11 -8.52
C TRP A 96 -6.13 12.03 -8.17
N ILE A 97 -6.03 12.31 -6.87
CA ILE A 97 -5.08 13.24 -6.28
C ILE A 97 -4.11 12.45 -5.41
N LEU A 98 -2.82 12.57 -5.75
CA LEU A 98 -1.73 12.02 -4.96
C LEU A 98 -1.38 12.99 -3.83
N ILE A 99 -1.44 12.52 -2.59
CA ILE A 99 -1.14 13.32 -1.40
C ILE A 99 0.13 12.78 -0.76
N ASN A 100 1.15 13.62 -0.71
CA ASN A 100 2.30 13.38 0.15
C ASN A 100 1.87 13.69 1.60
N LEU A 101 1.77 12.65 2.43
CA LEU A 101 1.26 12.80 3.80
C LEU A 101 2.26 13.50 4.75
N GLY A 102 3.48 13.80 4.29
CA GLY A 102 4.55 14.25 5.18
C GLY A 102 4.94 13.13 6.15
N VAL A 103 6.06 13.31 6.86
CA VAL A 103 6.50 12.32 7.86
C VAL A 103 5.69 12.57 9.13
N PRO A 104 4.83 11.67 9.61
CA PRO A 104 4.43 11.71 11.01
C PRO A 104 5.63 11.14 11.77
N THR A 105 6.48 12.02 12.32
CA THR A 105 7.52 11.63 13.29
C THR A 105 6.91 11.02 14.56
N THR A 106 5.60 11.24 14.76
CA THR A 106 4.80 10.65 15.83
C THR A 106 3.45 10.21 15.24
N ILE A 107 3.09 8.93 15.43
CA ILE A 107 1.70 8.48 15.25
C ILE A 107 0.95 8.98 16.49
N GLU A 108 0.25 10.11 16.38
CA GLU A 108 -0.65 10.57 17.43
C GLU A 108 -2.00 9.88 17.27
N TRP A 109 -2.38 9.10 18.28
CA TRP A 109 -3.65 8.41 18.35
C TRP A 109 -4.71 9.34 18.91
N HIS A 110 -5.57 9.89 18.05
CA HIS A 110 -6.82 10.49 18.49
C HIS A 110 -7.87 9.37 18.65
N PHE A 111 -7.96 8.82 19.86
CA PHE A 111 -9.18 8.12 20.27
C PHE A 111 -10.24 9.19 20.50
N GLY A 112 -10.99 9.53 19.45
CA GLY A 112 -12.17 10.37 19.57
C GLY A 112 -13.17 9.71 20.52
N SER A 113 -13.30 10.28 21.72
CA SER A 113 -14.43 10.06 22.62
C SER A 113 -15.69 10.59 21.94
N TRP A 114 -16.49 9.67 21.41
CA TRP A 114 -17.87 9.93 21.00
C TRP A 114 -18.79 9.45 22.11
N TRP A 115 -18.84 10.21 23.20
CA TRP A 115 -19.98 10.39 24.10
C TRP A 115 -19.87 11.75 24.78
#